data_AF-A0A0C2ZWD8-F1
#
_entry.id   AF-A0A0C2ZWD8-F1
#
_cell.length_a   1.000
_cell.length_b   1.000
_cell.length_c   1.000
_cell.angle_alpha   90.00
_cell.angle_beta   90.00
_cell.angle_gamma   90.00
#
_symmetry.space_group_name_H-M   'P 1'
#
loop_
_entity.id
_entity.type
_entity.pdbx_description
1 polymer ?
#
loop_
_entity_poly.entity_id
_entity_poly.type
_entity_poly.pdbx_seq_one_letter_code
_entity_poly.pdbx_strand_id
1 'polypeptide(L)' 'MSLQEKIKEEILKTIYTDIDKLYDTIDQRFLLEDEHRDLIIKHLNKLKDQFYLIASNSKLS' A
#
# COMPACT_ATOMS: atom_id res chain seq x y z
N MET A 1 -23.58 -0.12 0.66
CA MET A 1 -22.45 0.12 -0.26
C MET A 1 -22.93 0.00 -1.69
N SER A 2 -22.82 1.09 -2.43
CA SER A 2 -22.94 1.15 -3.88
C SER A 2 -21.86 0.30 -4.57
N LEU A 3 -22.09 -0.05 -5.83
CA LEU A 3 -21.12 -0.77 -6.66
C LEU A 3 -19.78 -0.02 -6.73
N GLN A 4 -19.82 1.32 -6.81
CA GLN A 4 -18.63 2.17 -6.83
C GLN A 4 -17.81 2.06 -5.54
N GLU A 5 -18.45 2.05 -4.37
CA GLU A 5 -17.76 1.88 -3.09
C GLU A 5 -17.10 0.50 -2.99
N LYS A 6 -17.76 -0.56 -3.47
CA LYS A 6 -17.17 -1.91 -3.51
C LYS A 6 -15.94 -1.97 -4.42
N ILE A 7 -16.01 -1.38 -5.61
CA ILE A 7 -14.88 -1.33 -6.54
C ILE A 7 -13.70 -0.58 -5.89
N LYS A 8 -13.99 0.53 -5.22
CA LYS A 8 -12.99 1.34 -4.52
C LYS A 8 -12.29 0.58 -3.41
N GLU A 9 -13.04 -0.17 -2.60
CA GLU A 9 -12.49 -1.03 -1.55
C GLU A 9 -11.60 -2.13 -2.12
N GLU A 10 -12.02 -2.79 -3.20
CA GLU A 10 -11.25 -3.87 -3.83
C GLU A 10 -9.94 -3.35 -4.47
N ILE A 11 -9.97 -2.16 -5.08
CA ILE A 11 -8.76 -1.48 -5.58
C ILE A 11 -7.81 -1.17 -4.42
N LEU A 12 -8.32 -0.61 -3.31
CA LEU A 12 -7.53 -0.30 -2.12
C LEU A 12 -6.87 -1.56 -1.54
N LYS A 13 -7.61 -2.66 -1.39
CA LYS A 13 -7.07 -3.94 -0.92
C LYS A 13 -5.97 -4.46 -1.85
N THR A 14 -6.17 -4.36 -3.16
CA THR A 14 -5.19 -4.81 -4.15
C THR A 14 -3.89 -4.02 -4.01
N ILE A 15 -3.99 -2.69 -3.94
CA ILE A 15 -2.83 -1.81 -3.73
C ILE A 15 -2.10 -2.15 -2.44
N TYR A 16 -2.82 -2.37 -1.34
CA TYR A 16 -2.18 -2.72 -0.06
C TYR A 16 -1.47 -4.06 -0.13
N THR A 17 -2.09 -5.05 -0.77
CA THR A 17 -1.50 -6.38 -0.98
C THR A 17 -0.23 -6.28 -1.82
N ASP A 18 -0.22 -5.44 -2.86
CA ASP A 18 0.96 -5.26 -3.70
C ASP A 18 2.08 -4.51 -2.97
N ILE A 19 1.75 -3.56 -2.09
CA ILE A 19 2.73 -2.91 -1.21
C ILE A 19 3.35 -3.93 -0.25
N ASP A 20 2.57 -4.86 0.30
CA ASP A 20 3.10 -5.93 1.16
C ASP A 20 4.01 -6.88 0.39
N LYS A 21 3.64 -7.26 -0.84
CA LYS A 21 4.53 -8.05 -1.72
C LYS A 21 5.83 -7.32 -2.04
N LEU A 22 5.81 -5.99 -2.16
CA LEU A 22 7.04 -5.20 -2.36
C LEU A 22 7.96 -5.31 -1.14
N TYR A 23 7.40 -5.22 0.07
CA TYR A 23 8.17 -5.45 1.29
C TYR A 23 8.80 -6.85 1.31
N ASP A 24 8.00 -7.89 1.07
CA ASP A 24 8.49 -9.28 1.05
C ASP A 24 9.56 -9.49 -0.03
N THR A 25 9.38 -8.90 -1.21
CA THR A 25 10.34 -8.99 -2.31
C THR A 25 11.67 -8.34 -1.93
N ILE A 26 11.60 -7.18 -1.27
CA ILE A 26 12.80 -6.46 -0.84
C ILE A 26 13.51 -7.26 0.26
N ASP A 27 12.78 -7.77 1.24
CA ASP A 27 13.32 -8.58 2.33
C ASP A 27 13.99 -9.87 1.84
N GLN A 28 13.38 -10.54 0.86
CA GLN A 28 13.91 -11.79 0.30
C GLN A 28 15.11 -11.58 -0.64
N ARG A 29 15.19 -10.45 -1.34
CA ARG A 29 16.20 -10.23 -2.38
C ARG A 29 17.38 -9.38 -1.91
N PHE A 30 17.23 -8.62 -0.84
CA PHE A 30 18.28 -7.72 -0.34
C PHE A 30 18.62 -8.03 1.11
N LEU A 31 19.92 -8.12 1.39
CA LEU A 31 20.44 -8.09 2.76
C LEU A 31 20.50 -6.63 3.20
N LEU A 32 19.46 -6.21 3.92
CA LEU A 32 19.35 -4.87 4.47
C LEU A 32 19.68 -4.90 5.97
N GLU A 33 20.47 -3.92 6.41
CA GLU A 33 20.58 -3.61 7.83
C GLU A 33 19.23 -3.14 8.39
N ASP A 34 19.03 -3.34 9.69
CA ASP A 34 17.75 -3.08 10.36
C ASP A 34 17.28 -1.62 10.15
N GLU A 35 18.20 -0.65 10.15
CA GLU A 35 17.88 0.76 9.91
C GLU A 35 17.28 1.02 8.52
N HIS A 36 17.74 0.31 7.49
CA HIS A 36 17.22 0.43 6.14
C HIS A 36 15.88 -0.31 5.99
N ARG A 37 15.74 -1.45 6.66
CA ARG A 37 14.49 -2.21 6.72
C ARG A 37 13.37 -1.37 7.34
N ASP A 38 13.64 -0.72 8.47
CA ASP A 38 12.71 0.19 9.14
C ASP A 38 12.35 1.40 8.28
N LEU A 39 13.33 1.98 7.58
CA LEU A 39 13.08 3.06 6.63
C LEU A 39 12.14 2.63 5.51
N ILE A 40 12.34 1.45 4.92
CA ILE A 40 11.49 0.93 3.85
C ILE A 40 10.06 0.71 4.36
N ILE A 41 9.88 0.04 5.51
CA ILE A 41 8.56 -0.16 6.14
C ILE A 41 7.86 1.18 6.34
N LYS A 42 8.56 2.17 6.86
CA LYS A 42 8.01 3.51 7.09
C LYS A 42 7.54 4.17 5.78
N HIS A 43 8.31 4.07 4.70
CA HIS A 43 7.93 4.65 3.41
C HIS A 43 6.76 3.90 2.76
N LEU A 44 6.73 2.56 2.84
CA LEU A 44 5.63 1.75 2.33
C LEU A 44 4.33 2.00 3.09
N ASN A 45 4.39 2.15 4.41
CA ASN A 45 3.22 2.53 5.21
C ASN A 45 2.72 3.93 4.87
N LYS A 46 3.62 4.90 4.71
CA LYS A 46 3.25 6.25 4.27
C LYS A 46 2.57 6.22 2.88
N LEU A 47 3.00 5.33 2.00
CA LEU A 47 2.38 5.14 0.70
C LEU A 47 0.95 4.57 0.83
N LYS A 48 0.72 3.59 1.72
CA LYS A 48 -0.63 3.09 2.04
C LYS A 48 -1.54 4.23 2.51
N ASP A 49 -1.06 5.07 3.43
CA ASP A 49 -1.83 6.21 3.96
C ASP A 49 -2.19 7.21 2.86
N GLN A 50 -1.26 7.49 1.93
CA GLN A 50 -1.53 8.36 0.79
C GLN A 50 -2.60 7.78 -0.12
N PHE A 51 -2.55 6.49 -0.44
CA PHE A 51 -3.59 5.84 -1.23
C PHE A 51 -4.94 5.83 -0.51
N TYR A 52 -4.96 5.64 0.81
CA TYR A 52 -6.18 5.76 1.60
C TYR A 52 -6.80 7.15 1.48
N LEU A 53 -5.98 8.21 1.59
CA LEU A 53 -6.43 9.59 1.50
C LEU A 53 -6.95 9.92 0.10
N ILE A 54 -6.23 9.48 -0.94
CA ILE A 54 -6.61 9.66 -2.35
C ILE A 54 -7.93 8.95 -2.59
N ALA A 55 -8.05 7.69 -2.18
CA ALA A 55 -9.28 6.95 -2.30
C ALA A 55 -10.38 7.72 -1.59
N SER A 56 -10.27 8.03 -0.31
CA SER A 56 -11.30 8.72 0.48
C SER A 56 -11.81 10.01 -0.16
N ASN A 57 -10.94 10.81 -0.79
CA ASN A 57 -11.30 12.06 -1.43
C ASN A 57 -11.69 11.94 -2.92
N SER A 58 -11.45 10.80 -3.56
CA SER A 58 -11.77 10.57 -4.96
C SER A 58 -13.16 9.95 -5.14
N LYS A 59 -13.90 10.45 -6.13
CA LYS A 59 -15.10 9.80 -6.64
C LYS A 59 -14.71 8.97 -7.86
N LEU A 60 -15.16 7.71 -7.91
CA LEU A 60 -15.13 6.95 -9.15
C LEU A 60 -16.13 7.62 -10.11
N SER A 61 -15.63 8.19 -11.20
CA SER A 61 -16.43 8.77 -12.28
C SER A 61 -17.04 7.67 -13.15
#